data_AF-A0A8S9N7F1-F1
#
_entry.id   AF-A0A8S9N7F1-F1
#
_cell.length_a   1.000
_cell.length_b   1.000
_cell.length_c   1.000
_cell.angle_alpha   90.00
_cell.angle_beta   90.00
_cell.angle_gamma   90.00
#
_symmetry.space_group_name_H-M   'P 1'
#
loop_
_entity.id
_entity.type
_entity.pdbx_description
1 polymer ?
#
loop_
_entity_poly.entity_id
_entity_poly.type
_entity_poly.pdbx_seq_one_letter_code
_entity_poly.pdbx_strand_id
1 'polypeptide(L)'
;MFSISLQYNFLIIYPQIKFERYLFFSSTYSIVMASSLLTSPTMIPTTGSTVVVRSGLPFRSSMPSKLKKTKEEVIEMAASSVRFAKSLGFVDVQLGCEDGGRSEKEFLCKILGESIKAGATTVNVADTVGINMPEEYGELVSYLKANTPGIDDVIFSVHCHNDLGVATANTIAGVCAGARQVEVTVNGIGERSGNAPLEEVVMALKCRGEYLMDGVYTRIDTRQIMATSQMVQEYTGLYVQPHKPIVGANCFVHESGIHQDGILKNRSTYEILSPEDVGVVKSQSSSIVLGKLSGRHAVKDRLKELGYELDDEKLNDIFSMFRDLTKQKKRITDDDLKALVTCRDEVTSLNGATGEETNGYVPISQISSVV
;
A
#
# COMPACT_ATOMS: atom_id res chain seq x y z
N MET A 1 9.83 -25.34 23.94
CA MET A 1 9.85 -25.85 22.56
C MET A 1 9.37 -24.70 21.68
N PHE A 2 10.29 -23.90 21.12
CA PHE A 2 9.94 -22.77 20.26
C PHE A 2 10.71 -22.91 18.94
N SER A 3 9.97 -22.81 17.84
CA SER A 3 10.38 -23.11 16.48
C SER A 3 10.95 -21.87 15.78
N ILE A 4 11.96 -22.08 14.94
CA ILE A 4 12.61 -21.07 14.08
C ILE A 4 11.92 -21.14 12.71
N SER A 5 11.54 -19.99 12.14
CA SER A 5 11.23 -19.88 10.71
C SER A 5 12.04 -18.73 10.10
N LEU A 6 12.91 -19.08 9.16
CA LEU A 6 13.67 -18.16 8.31
C LEU A 6 12.82 -17.83 7.08
N GLN A 7 12.59 -16.56 6.78
CA GLN A 7 12.16 -16.12 5.45
C GLN A 7 13.18 -15.12 4.89
N TYR A 8 13.63 -15.42 3.66
CA TYR A 8 14.55 -14.63 2.86
C TYR A 8 13.86 -13.35 2.37
N ASN A 9 14.51 -12.20 2.51
CA ASN A 9 14.15 -10.99 1.77
C ASN A 9 15.34 -10.53 0.92
N PHE A 10 15.06 -10.29 -0.36
CA PHE A 10 15.99 -9.67 -1.30
C PHE A 10 16.10 -8.18 -0.99
N LEU A 11 17.27 -7.75 -0.54
CA LEU A 11 17.63 -6.34 -0.44
C LEU A 11 18.75 -6.07 -1.45
N ILE A 12 18.45 -5.37 -2.53
CA ILE A 12 19.47 -4.89 -3.48
C ILE A 12 19.95 -3.52 -3.00
N ILE A 13 21.16 -3.44 -2.44
CA ILE A 13 21.85 -2.17 -2.17
C ILE A 13 23.31 -2.25 -2.64
N TYR A 14 23.71 -1.31 -3.49
CA TYR A 14 25.11 -0.97 -3.78
C TYR A 14 25.44 0.42 -3.18
N PRO A 15 26.72 0.70 -2.86
CA PRO A 15 27.10 1.63 -1.80
C PRO A 15 27.30 3.10 -2.24
N GLN A 16 27.31 3.99 -1.23
CA GLN A 16 27.84 5.37 -1.20
C GLN A 16 27.02 6.45 -1.92
N ILE A 17 26.02 7.04 -1.25
CA ILE A 17 25.43 8.35 -1.61
C ILE A 17 25.14 9.16 -0.33
N LYS A 18 25.45 10.47 -0.35
CA LYS A 18 25.12 11.43 0.70
C LYS A 18 23.61 11.45 1.02
N PHE A 19 23.28 11.42 2.30
CA PHE A 19 21.97 11.04 2.87
C PHE A 19 20.85 12.09 2.81
N GLU A 20 20.99 13.18 2.07
CA GLU A 20 20.07 14.32 2.26
C GLU A 20 18.64 14.07 1.73
N ARG A 21 18.47 13.27 0.66
CA ARG A 21 17.18 13.13 -0.07
C ARG A 21 16.64 11.72 -0.28
N TYR A 22 17.32 10.68 0.22
CA TYR A 22 17.00 9.29 -0.09
C TYR A 22 16.19 8.59 1.02
N LEU A 23 15.12 7.87 0.66
CA LEU A 23 14.29 7.10 1.61
C LEU A 23 14.47 5.58 1.46
N PHE A 24 14.78 4.87 2.55
CA PHE A 24 14.84 3.41 2.61
C PHE A 24 13.50 2.77 3.01
N PHE A 25 13.21 1.61 2.43
CA PHE A 25 12.05 0.77 2.75
C PHE A 25 12.56 -0.55 3.31
N SER A 26 12.13 -0.92 4.51
CA SER A 26 12.45 -2.22 5.12
C SER A 26 11.18 -3.05 5.29
N SER A 27 11.17 -4.27 4.76
CA SER A 27 10.15 -5.29 5.05
C SER A 27 10.57 -6.05 6.32
N THR A 28 10.14 -5.56 7.48
CA THR A 28 10.49 -6.17 8.77
C THR A 28 9.65 -7.43 9.03
N TYR A 29 10.19 -8.61 8.71
CA TYR A 29 9.83 -9.83 9.45
C TYR A 29 10.56 -9.82 10.79
N SER A 30 9.78 -9.89 11.87
CA SER A 30 10.24 -9.70 13.24
C SER A 30 11.13 -10.86 13.70
N ILE A 31 12.39 -10.58 14.05
CA ILE A 31 13.17 -11.47 14.92
C ILE A 31 13.23 -10.85 16.31
N VAL A 32 12.46 -11.40 17.24
CA VAL A 32 12.60 -11.11 18.68
C VAL A 32 13.77 -11.96 19.18
N MET A 33 14.97 -11.38 19.24
CA MET A 33 16.13 -12.08 19.80
C MET A 33 16.10 -12.02 21.34
N ALA A 34 15.69 -13.12 21.97
CA ALA A 34 16.02 -13.37 23.37
C ALA A 34 17.52 -13.71 23.49
N SER A 35 18.22 -13.17 24.49
CA SER A 35 19.68 -13.30 24.64
C SER A 35 20.21 -14.74 24.78
N SER A 36 19.33 -15.73 24.92
CA SER A 36 19.68 -17.14 25.15
C SER A 36 19.94 -17.99 23.89
N LEU A 37 19.77 -17.45 22.66
CA LEU A 37 19.76 -18.26 21.43
C LEU A 37 20.98 -18.09 20.50
N LEU A 38 21.93 -17.20 20.80
CA LEU A 38 23.08 -16.91 19.92
C LEU A 38 24.35 -17.76 20.23
N THR A 39 24.21 -18.88 20.92
CA THR A 39 25.34 -19.79 21.23
C THR A 39 25.63 -20.84 20.14
N SER A 40 24.91 -20.85 19.00
CA SER A 40 25.18 -21.79 17.91
C SER A 40 26.31 -21.30 17.00
N PRO A 41 27.43 -22.04 16.85
CA PRO A 41 28.64 -21.60 16.14
C PRO A 41 28.53 -21.59 14.60
N THR A 42 27.33 -21.62 14.03
CA THR A 42 27.10 -21.79 12.59
C THR A 42 26.57 -20.55 11.85
N MET A 43 26.42 -19.40 12.52
CA MET A 43 26.00 -18.16 11.85
C MET A 43 27.22 -17.34 11.38
N ILE A 44 27.52 -17.44 10.08
CA ILE A 44 28.38 -16.49 9.37
C ILE A 44 27.46 -15.39 8.81
N PRO A 45 27.52 -14.13 9.29
CA PRO A 45 26.68 -13.07 8.76
C PRO A 45 27.13 -12.72 7.33
N THR A 46 26.18 -12.70 6.39
CA THR A 46 26.44 -12.13 5.07
C THR A 46 26.51 -10.62 5.19
N THR A 47 27.40 -9.99 4.43
CA THR A 47 27.81 -8.58 4.49
C THR A 47 26.74 -7.54 4.09
N GLY A 48 25.45 -7.88 4.22
CA GLY A 48 24.33 -7.00 3.88
C GLY A 48 23.06 -7.21 4.71
N SER A 49 23.10 -7.99 5.79
CA SER A 49 21.91 -8.22 6.63
C SER A 49 21.76 -7.12 7.70
N THR A 50 20.67 -6.36 7.66
CA THR A 50 20.25 -5.48 8.76
C THR A 50 19.84 -6.32 9.96
N VAL A 51 20.38 -6.04 11.14
CA VAL A 51 19.89 -6.61 12.41
C VAL A 51 19.04 -5.60 13.13
N VAL A 52 17.78 -5.96 13.39
CA VAL A 52 16.87 -5.15 14.19
C VAL A 52 16.94 -5.60 15.63
N VAL A 53 17.53 -4.76 16.48
CA VAL A 53 17.44 -4.85 17.93
C VAL A 53 16.17 -4.11 18.34
N ARG A 54 15.10 -4.83 18.66
CA ARG A 54 13.91 -4.20 19.26
C ARG A 54 14.10 -4.12 20.77
N SER A 55 14.07 -2.90 21.32
CA SER A 55 13.73 -2.77 22.73
C SER A 55 12.23 -3.12 22.83
N GLY A 56 11.91 -4.40 23.04
CA GLY A 56 10.54 -4.92 23.13
C GLY A 56 9.80 -4.47 24.40
N LEU A 57 9.87 -3.17 24.73
CA LEU A 57 9.74 -2.68 26.10
C LEU A 57 8.64 -1.60 26.17
N PRO A 58 7.75 -1.63 27.16
CA PRO A 58 6.64 -0.70 27.26
C PRO A 58 7.03 0.62 27.90
N PHE A 59 6.57 1.73 27.33
CA PHE A 59 6.98 3.05 27.74
C PHE A 59 5.78 3.99 27.88
N ARG A 60 5.10 3.89 29.03
CA ARG A 60 4.39 5.00 29.75
C ARG A 60 3.71 4.45 31.02
N SER A 61 3.14 3.25 30.94
CA SER A 61 2.34 2.65 32.03
C SER A 61 2.50 1.13 32.20
N SER A 62 3.04 0.42 31.20
CA SER A 62 3.16 -1.05 31.22
C SER A 62 4.56 -1.56 31.58
N MET A 63 5.54 -0.69 31.79
CA MET A 63 6.89 -1.07 32.27
C MET A 63 6.84 -1.92 33.56
N PRO A 64 5.99 -1.57 34.56
CA PRO A 64 5.82 -2.39 35.76
C PRO A 64 5.08 -3.72 35.50
N SER A 65 4.19 -3.78 34.50
CA SER A 65 3.36 -4.97 34.24
C SER A 65 4.01 -5.98 33.29
N LYS A 66 4.84 -5.56 32.34
CA LYS A 66 5.47 -6.44 31.33
C LYS A 66 6.92 -6.84 31.66
N LEU A 67 7.73 -5.95 32.24
CA LEU A 67 9.18 -6.18 32.41
C LEU A 67 9.72 -6.08 33.83
N LYS A 68 9.13 -5.21 34.67
CA LYS A 68 9.61 -4.95 36.04
C LYS A 68 11.09 -4.49 36.07
N LYS A 69 11.47 -3.57 35.17
CA LYS A 69 12.83 -2.99 35.05
C LYS A 69 12.84 -1.47 35.16
N THR A 70 13.96 -0.90 35.58
CA THR A 70 14.18 0.56 35.62
C THR A 70 14.50 1.12 34.23
N LYS A 71 14.40 2.44 34.06
CA LYS A 71 14.76 3.14 32.82
C LYS A 71 16.23 2.92 32.45
N GLU A 72 17.13 2.98 33.44
CA GLU A 72 18.57 2.78 33.27
C GLU A 72 18.91 1.35 32.83
N GLU A 73 18.28 0.34 33.46
CA GLU A 73 18.46 -1.06 33.05
C GLU A 73 18.03 -1.28 31.60
N VAL A 74 16.93 -0.66 31.20
CA VAL A 74 16.43 -0.76 29.83
C VAL A 74 17.35 -0.12 28.81
N ILE A 75 17.90 1.06 29.12
CA ILE A 75 18.88 1.73 28.26
C ILE A 75 20.14 0.86 28.09
N GLU A 76 20.65 0.30 29.19
CA GLU A 76 21.83 -0.57 29.13
C GLU A 76 21.54 -1.88 28.38
N MET A 77 20.35 -2.44 28.50
CA MET A 77 19.93 -3.59 27.70
C MET A 77 19.90 -3.29 26.20
N ALA A 78 19.40 -2.13 25.80
CA ALA A 78 19.40 -1.71 24.40
C ALA A 78 20.84 -1.52 23.88
N ALA A 79 21.65 -0.75 24.60
CA ALA A 79 23.04 -0.47 24.23
C ALA A 79 23.91 -1.74 24.19
N SER A 80 23.79 -2.64 25.18
CA SER A 80 24.52 -3.91 25.19
C SER A 80 24.11 -4.84 24.05
N SER A 81 22.83 -4.86 23.68
CA SER A 81 22.35 -5.65 22.54
C SER A 81 22.90 -5.12 21.21
N VAL A 82 22.98 -3.80 21.05
CA VAL A 82 23.64 -3.16 19.89
C VAL A 82 25.13 -3.51 19.85
N ARG A 83 25.87 -3.33 20.95
CA ARG A 83 27.30 -3.70 21.01
C ARG A 83 27.52 -5.17 20.70
N PHE A 84 26.65 -6.04 21.19
CA PHE A 84 26.70 -7.46 20.89
C PHE A 84 26.51 -7.73 19.40
N ALA A 85 25.49 -7.15 18.76
CA ALA A 85 25.32 -7.25 17.31
C ALA A 85 26.56 -6.75 16.54
N LYS A 86 27.15 -5.61 16.93
CA LYS A 86 28.40 -5.11 16.32
C LYS A 86 29.57 -6.09 16.50
N SER A 87 29.70 -6.72 17.67
CA SER A 87 30.74 -7.72 17.95
C SER A 87 30.63 -8.98 17.09
N LEU A 88 29.43 -9.32 16.62
CA LEU A 88 29.18 -10.41 15.67
C LEU A 88 29.51 -10.03 14.21
N GLY A 89 29.92 -8.78 13.95
CA GLY A 89 30.30 -8.30 12.62
C GLY A 89 29.17 -7.63 11.83
N PHE A 90 28.00 -7.42 12.42
CA PHE A 90 26.91 -6.70 11.74
C PHE A 90 27.26 -5.22 11.52
N VAL A 91 27.15 -4.78 10.27
CA VAL A 91 27.46 -3.40 9.88
C VAL A 91 26.24 -2.49 9.98
N ASP A 92 25.05 -3.01 9.67
CA ASP A 92 23.77 -2.31 9.76
C ASP A 92 22.95 -2.84 10.95
N VAL A 93 22.81 -2.01 11.98
CA VAL A 93 22.14 -2.34 13.24
C VAL A 93 21.11 -1.27 13.54
N GLN A 94 19.85 -1.68 13.59
CA GLN A 94 18.73 -0.80 13.91
C GLN A 94 18.27 -1.01 15.35
N LEU A 95 18.14 0.07 16.13
CA LEU A 95 17.36 0.07 17.37
C LEU A 95 15.91 0.49 17.07
N GLY A 96 14.93 -0.31 17.49
CA GLY A 96 13.51 0.07 17.47
C GLY A 96 12.94 0.33 18.87
N CYS A 97 12.37 1.52 19.06
CA CYS A 97 11.59 1.88 20.24
C CYS A 97 10.11 1.49 20.06
N GLU A 98 9.74 0.30 20.56
CA GLU A 98 8.34 -0.12 20.69
C GLU A 98 7.57 0.90 21.54
N ASP A 99 6.33 1.20 21.15
CA ASP A 99 5.43 2.13 21.84
C ASP A 99 5.98 3.56 22.01
N GLY A 100 6.90 3.95 21.12
CA GLY A 100 7.55 5.27 21.11
C GLY A 100 6.54 6.43 21.05
N GLY A 101 5.45 6.26 20.29
CA GLY A 101 4.36 7.23 20.15
C GLY A 101 3.69 7.67 21.47
N ARG A 102 3.80 6.88 22.54
CA ARG A 102 3.24 7.18 23.86
C ARG A 102 4.30 7.38 24.95
N SER A 103 5.58 7.29 24.61
CA SER A 103 6.70 7.36 25.55
C SER A 103 7.04 8.79 25.99
N GLU A 104 7.72 8.92 27.14
CA GLU A 104 8.34 10.18 27.54
C GLU A 104 9.45 10.54 26.56
N LYS A 105 9.40 11.76 25.99
CA LYS A 105 10.30 12.17 24.91
C LYS A 105 11.77 12.21 25.35
N GLU A 106 12.03 12.65 26.58
CA GLU A 106 13.37 12.73 27.15
C GLU A 106 14.00 11.35 27.33
N PHE A 107 13.17 10.36 27.72
CA PHE A 107 13.61 8.98 27.82
C PHE A 107 13.94 8.40 26.44
N LEU A 108 13.12 8.68 25.42
CA LEU A 108 13.41 8.30 24.04
C LEU A 108 14.73 8.89 23.55
N CYS A 109 14.99 10.18 23.76
CA CYS A 109 16.27 10.80 23.41
C CYS A 109 17.46 10.07 24.08
N LYS A 110 17.31 9.71 25.37
CA LYS A 110 18.35 9.00 26.11
C LYS A 110 18.63 7.61 25.54
N ILE A 111 17.61 6.77 25.34
CA ILE A 111 17.79 5.40 24.83
C ILE A 111 18.30 5.39 23.39
N LEU A 112 17.82 6.30 22.54
CA LEU A 112 18.30 6.44 21.16
C LEU A 112 19.76 6.89 21.15
N GLY A 113 20.12 7.94 21.90
CA GLY A 113 21.48 8.45 21.98
C GLY A 113 22.49 7.42 22.50
N GLU A 114 22.14 6.67 23.56
CA GLU A 114 23.02 5.61 24.06
C GLU A 114 23.16 4.43 23.08
N SER A 115 22.11 4.15 22.29
CA SER A 115 22.18 3.10 21.26
C SER A 115 23.01 3.52 20.06
N ILE A 116 22.96 4.81 19.67
CA ILE A 116 23.84 5.38 18.65
C ILE A 116 25.31 5.30 19.12
N LYS A 117 25.60 5.71 20.36
CA LYS A 117 26.95 5.55 20.96
C LYS A 117 27.42 4.10 20.99
N ALA A 118 26.50 3.16 21.18
CA ALA A 118 26.79 1.72 21.13
C ALA A 118 27.05 1.17 19.72
N GLY A 119 26.78 1.96 18.67
CA GLY A 119 27.07 1.63 17.28
C GLY A 119 25.83 1.31 16.42
N ALA A 120 24.63 1.71 16.85
CA ALA A 120 23.44 1.63 15.99
C ALA A 120 23.60 2.57 14.80
N THR A 121 23.32 2.08 13.60
CA THR A 121 23.36 2.84 12.34
C THR A 121 22.00 3.39 11.93
N THR A 122 20.94 2.83 12.53
CA THR A 122 19.56 3.25 12.33
C THR A 122 18.84 3.26 13.68
N VAL A 123 18.03 4.29 13.90
CA VAL A 123 17.15 4.39 15.06
C VAL A 123 15.72 4.55 14.61
N ASN A 124 14.78 3.89 15.27
CA ASN A 124 13.39 3.86 14.88
C ASN A 124 12.46 4.21 16.06
N VAL A 125 11.43 5.01 15.77
CA VAL A 125 10.32 5.26 16.69
C VAL A 125 9.03 4.68 16.10
N ALA A 126 8.30 3.90 16.89
CA ALA A 126 7.06 3.26 16.44
C ALA A 126 5.81 3.90 17.05
N ASP A 127 4.78 4.15 16.23
CA ASP A 127 3.39 4.26 16.68
C ASP A 127 2.78 2.85 16.71
N THR A 128 3.16 2.09 17.75
CA THR A 128 2.89 0.64 17.84
C THR A 128 1.40 0.31 17.91
N VAL A 129 0.60 1.21 18.47
CA VAL A 129 -0.85 1.02 18.66
C VAL A 129 -1.69 1.87 17.71
N GLY A 130 -1.06 2.60 16.77
CA GLY A 130 -1.74 3.38 15.75
C GLY A 130 -2.64 4.48 16.30
N ILE A 131 -2.22 5.13 17.39
CA ILE A 131 -3.05 6.11 18.13
C ILE A 131 -2.66 7.56 17.85
N ASN A 132 -1.44 7.82 17.41
CA ASN A 132 -0.98 9.19 17.21
C ASN A 132 -1.69 9.80 16.00
N MET A 133 -1.96 11.11 16.07
CA MET A 133 -2.37 11.87 14.89
C MET A 133 -1.13 12.37 14.11
N PRO A 134 -1.25 12.69 12.81
CA PRO A 134 -0.11 13.07 11.98
C PRO A 134 0.69 14.25 12.52
N GLU A 135 0.03 15.26 13.06
CA GLU A 135 0.66 16.43 13.68
C GLU A 135 1.46 16.03 14.92
N GLU A 136 0.86 15.25 15.83
CA GLU A 136 1.51 14.76 17.04
C GLU A 136 2.74 13.89 16.73
N TYR A 137 2.62 13.04 15.71
CA TYR A 137 3.70 12.14 15.30
C TYR A 137 4.83 12.90 14.60
N GLY A 138 4.52 13.86 13.73
CA GLY A 138 5.50 14.75 13.11
C GLY A 138 6.25 15.60 14.14
N GLU A 139 5.56 16.13 15.15
CA GLU A 139 6.16 16.84 16.28
C GLU A 139 7.08 15.94 17.11
N LEU A 140 6.67 14.69 17.36
CA LEU A 140 7.50 13.71 18.05
C LEU A 140 8.79 13.46 17.29
N VAL A 141 8.71 13.17 15.99
CA VAL A 141 9.89 12.93 15.15
C VAL A 141 10.81 14.16 15.13
N SER A 142 10.25 15.35 14.93
CA SER A 142 11.01 16.61 14.93
C SER A 142 11.72 16.84 16.27
N TYR A 143 11.03 16.59 17.39
CA TYR A 143 11.62 16.69 18.72
C TYR A 143 12.77 15.71 18.90
N LEU A 144 12.60 14.43 18.53
CA LEU A 144 13.64 13.42 18.69
C LEU A 144 14.87 13.74 17.84
N LYS A 145 14.68 14.18 16.60
CA LYS A 145 15.78 14.65 15.74
C LYS A 145 16.51 15.86 16.33
N ALA A 146 15.80 16.82 16.91
CA ALA A 146 16.44 18.01 17.47
C ALA A 146 17.17 17.77 18.81
N ASN A 147 16.76 16.77 19.58
CA ASN A 147 17.20 16.62 20.98
C ASN A 147 18.00 15.34 21.28
N THR A 148 18.21 14.46 20.29
CA THR A 148 18.95 13.21 20.50
C THR A 148 20.41 13.35 20.03
N PRO A 149 21.41 13.21 20.91
CA PRO A 149 22.81 13.27 20.52
C PRO A 149 23.20 12.20 19.48
N GLY A 150 23.90 12.62 18.42
CA GLY A 150 24.40 11.73 17.35
C GLY A 150 23.35 11.31 16.32
N ILE A 151 22.11 11.81 16.41
CA ILE A 151 21.03 11.35 15.53
C ILE A 151 21.20 11.79 14.07
N ASP A 152 21.94 12.88 13.82
CA ASP A 152 22.27 13.35 12.47
C ASP A 152 23.31 12.45 11.76
N ASP A 153 24.03 11.62 12.51
CA ASP A 153 25.03 10.69 11.97
C ASP A 153 24.44 9.32 11.58
N VAL A 154 23.14 9.10 11.83
CA VAL A 154 22.45 7.82 11.63
C VAL A 154 21.14 7.99 10.87
N ILE A 155 20.57 6.89 10.36
CA ILE A 155 19.26 6.92 9.71
C ILE A 155 18.16 6.97 10.77
N PHE A 156 17.28 7.97 10.68
CA PHE A 156 16.04 7.99 11.46
C PHE A 156 14.92 7.29 10.70
N SER A 157 14.34 6.27 11.33
CA SER A 157 13.30 5.40 10.80
C SER A 157 11.98 5.61 11.54
N VAL A 158 10.85 5.44 10.85
CA VAL A 158 9.50 5.48 11.44
C VAL A 158 8.73 4.21 11.11
N HIS A 159 7.89 3.77 12.04
CA HIS A 159 7.01 2.60 11.90
C HIS A 159 5.63 2.93 12.45
N CYS A 160 4.59 2.91 11.61
CA CYS A 160 3.24 3.32 12.01
C CYS A 160 2.23 2.19 11.80
N HIS A 161 1.48 1.86 12.85
CA HIS A 161 0.29 1.01 12.76
C HIS A 161 -0.96 1.80 12.39
N ASN A 162 -1.97 1.09 11.87
CA ASN A 162 -3.13 1.67 11.20
C ASN A 162 -4.45 1.56 11.98
N ASP A 163 -4.41 1.44 13.31
CA ASP A 163 -5.60 1.25 14.15
C ASP A 163 -6.64 2.36 13.98
N LEU A 164 -6.21 3.62 13.80
CA LEU A 164 -7.09 4.77 13.50
C LEU A 164 -7.19 5.12 12.01
N GLY A 165 -6.63 4.30 11.11
CA GLY A 165 -6.66 4.55 9.67
C GLY A 165 -5.73 5.67 9.18
N VAL A 166 -4.77 6.10 10.01
CA VAL A 166 -3.87 7.23 9.72
C VAL A 166 -2.40 6.84 9.54
N ALA A 167 -2.08 5.54 9.40
CA ALA A 167 -0.68 5.10 9.32
C ALA A 167 0.09 5.71 8.15
N THR A 168 -0.53 5.80 6.96
CA THR A 168 0.05 6.46 5.79
C THR A 168 0.35 7.93 6.11
N ALA A 169 -0.61 8.65 6.71
CA ALA A 169 -0.45 10.07 7.04
C ALA A 169 0.64 10.30 8.10
N ASN A 170 0.69 9.47 9.16
CA ASN A 170 1.74 9.53 10.18
C ASN A 170 3.12 9.23 9.58
N THR A 171 3.21 8.25 8.68
CA THR A 171 4.46 7.92 7.99
C THR A 171 4.96 9.09 7.16
N ILE A 172 4.07 9.73 6.38
CA ILE A 172 4.41 10.93 5.60
C ILE A 172 4.79 12.10 6.52
N ALA A 173 4.09 12.31 7.63
CA ALA A 173 4.45 13.34 8.62
C ALA A 173 5.86 13.10 9.18
N GLY A 174 6.23 11.84 9.46
CA GLY A 174 7.58 11.45 9.85
C GLY A 174 8.63 11.77 8.78
N VAL A 175 8.33 11.51 7.50
CA VAL A 175 9.21 11.88 6.37
C VAL A 175 9.42 13.39 6.29
N CYS A 176 8.34 14.17 6.38
CA CYS A 176 8.40 15.64 6.41
C CYS A 176 9.21 16.15 7.60
N ALA A 177 9.14 15.47 8.76
CA ALA A 177 9.93 15.77 9.95
C ALA A 177 11.40 15.28 9.87
N GLY A 178 11.82 14.71 8.75
CA GLY A 178 13.22 14.36 8.48
C GLY A 178 13.57 12.89 8.68
N ALA A 179 12.58 11.99 8.77
CA ALA A 179 12.84 10.55 8.67
C ALA A 179 13.37 10.20 7.26
N ARG A 180 14.32 9.27 7.21
CA ARG A 180 14.96 8.78 5.97
C ARG A 180 14.86 7.26 5.78
N GLN A 181 14.10 6.61 6.65
CA GLN A 181 13.59 5.25 6.45
C GLN A 181 12.14 5.15 6.92
N VAL A 182 11.33 4.37 6.21
CA VAL A 182 9.96 4.05 6.60
C VAL A 182 9.78 2.53 6.60
N GLU A 183 9.13 2.01 7.63
CA GLU A 183 8.70 0.62 7.69
C GLU A 183 7.25 0.52 7.23
N VAL A 184 7.03 -0.27 6.17
CA VAL A 184 5.74 -0.42 5.50
C VAL A 184 5.54 -1.87 5.09
N THR A 185 4.32 -2.24 4.74
CA THR A 185 4.00 -3.58 4.23
C THR A 185 3.13 -3.49 2.99
N VAL A 186 3.28 -4.46 2.08
CA VAL A 186 2.43 -4.57 0.89
C VAL A 186 0.99 -4.76 1.34
N ASN A 187 0.06 -3.99 0.77
CA ASN A 187 -1.37 -4.01 1.12
C ASN A 187 -1.67 -3.58 2.57
N GLY A 188 -0.66 -3.10 3.32
CA GLY A 188 -0.82 -2.73 4.73
C GLY A 188 -0.93 -3.90 5.70
N ILE A 189 -0.56 -5.13 5.30
CA ILE A 189 -0.66 -6.30 6.19
C ILE A 189 0.16 -6.12 7.47
N GLY A 190 -0.32 -6.61 8.60
CA GLY A 190 0.36 -6.50 9.88
C GLY A 190 -0.54 -6.85 11.05
N GLU A 191 -0.06 -6.58 12.27
CA GLU A 191 -0.85 -6.76 13.49
C GLU A 191 -2.13 -5.90 13.44
N ARG A 192 -3.26 -6.47 13.90
CA ARG A 192 -4.57 -5.78 14.04
C ARG A 192 -5.06 -5.18 12.72
N SER A 193 -5.20 -3.86 12.64
CA SER A 193 -5.59 -3.11 11.44
C SER A 193 -4.43 -2.90 10.44
N GLY A 194 -3.25 -3.42 10.74
CA GLY A 194 -2.11 -3.43 9.84
C GLY A 194 -1.08 -2.33 10.08
N ASN A 195 -0.16 -2.20 9.12
CA ASN A 195 0.88 -1.16 9.07
C ASN A 195 0.57 -0.15 7.96
N ALA A 196 1.38 0.90 7.86
CA ALA A 196 1.39 1.79 6.71
C ALA A 196 1.56 1.00 5.39
N PRO A 197 0.62 1.10 4.43
CA PRO A 197 0.70 0.38 3.17
C PRO A 197 1.80 0.94 2.25
N LEU A 198 2.64 0.05 1.72
CA LEU A 198 3.76 0.40 0.84
C LEU A 198 3.30 1.20 -0.37
N GLU A 199 2.26 0.72 -1.05
CA GLU A 199 1.74 1.32 -2.27
C GLU A 199 1.24 2.75 -2.05
N GLU A 200 0.66 3.05 -0.89
CA GLU A 200 0.16 4.38 -0.56
C GLU A 200 1.31 5.36 -0.29
N VAL A 201 2.27 4.95 0.56
CA VAL A 201 3.42 5.78 0.91
C VAL A 201 4.30 6.06 -0.31
N VAL A 202 4.57 5.04 -1.12
CA VAL A 202 5.38 5.18 -2.35
C VAL A 202 4.72 6.12 -3.35
N MET A 203 3.41 5.97 -3.58
CA MET A 203 2.71 6.83 -4.53
C MET A 203 2.53 8.25 -4.00
N ALA A 204 2.36 8.44 -2.69
CA ALA A 204 2.38 9.77 -2.08
C ALA A 204 3.72 10.49 -2.28
N LEU A 205 4.84 9.78 -2.10
CA LEU A 205 6.18 10.31 -2.38
C LEU A 205 6.38 10.62 -3.86
N LYS A 206 5.96 9.73 -4.76
CA LYS A 206 6.05 9.96 -6.21
C LYS A 206 5.25 11.19 -6.65
N CYS A 207 4.06 11.39 -6.09
CA CYS A 207 3.18 12.50 -6.47
C CYS A 207 3.54 13.84 -5.82
N ARG A 208 4.01 13.81 -4.57
CA ARG A 208 4.10 15.00 -3.71
C ARG A 208 5.47 15.23 -3.10
N GLY A 209 6.40 14.29 -3.24
CA GLY A 209 7.73 14.34 -2.62
C GLY A 209 8.54 15.57 -3.04
N GLU A 210 8.53 15.90 -4.34
CA GLU A 210 9.21 17.08 -4.87
C GLU A 210 8.70 18.40 -4.28
N TYR A 211 7.39 18.52 -4.07
CA TYR A 211 6.75 19.77 -3.68
C TYR A 211 6.54 19.93 -2.17
N LEU A 212 6.20 18.85 -1.45
CA LEU A 212 5.81 18.89 -0.03
C LEU A 212 6.82 18.26 0.92
N MET A 213 7.77 17.47 0.41
CA MET A 213 8.65 16.65 1.25
C MET A 213 10.12 16.90 0.92
N ASP A 214 10.46 18.15 0.60
CA ASP A 214 11.83 18.60 0.35
C ASP A 214 12.60 17.75 -0.70
N GLY A 215 11.90 17.34 -1.76
CA GLY A 215 12.52 16.55 -2.81
C GLY A 215 12.81 15.09 -2.45
N VAL A 216 12.24 14.57 -1.34
CA VAL A 216 12.41 13.17 -0.96
C VAL A 216 11.79 12.25 -2.03
N TYR A 217 12.52 11.21 -2.39
CA TYR A 217 12.10 10.21 -3.38
C TYR A 217 12.52 8.79 -2.98
N THR A 218 12.00 7.80 -3.71
CA THR A 218 12.36 6.39 -3.60
C THR A 218 12.77 5.82 -4.95
N ARG A 219 13.52 4.71 -4.93
CA ARG A 219 13.91 3.92 -6.11
C ARG A 219 12.97 2.74 -6.39
N ILE A 220 11.89 2.58 -5.63
CA ILE A 220 10.91 1.53 -5.88
C ILE A 220 10.35 1.68 -7.30
N ASP A 221 10.39 0.60 -8.07
CA ASP A 221 9.72 0.54 -9.37
C ASP A 221 8.21 0.48 -9.14
N THR A 222 7.54 1.62 -9.30
CA THR A 222 6.10 1.72 -9.04
C THR A 222 5.28 0.85 -9.99
N ARG A 223 5.82 0.50 -11.16
CA ARG A 223 5.14 -0.38 -12.12
C ARG A 223 5.00 -1.83 -11.64
N GLN A 224 5.68 -2.21 -10.56
CA GLN A 224 5.54 -3.53 -9.95
C GLN A 224 4.46 -3.58 -8.85
N ILE A 225 3.85 -2.44 -8.48
CA ILE A 225 2.95 -2.34 -7.32
C ILE A 225 1.75 -3.27 -7.46
N MET A 226 1.04 -3.23 -8.60
CA MET A 226 -0.15 -4.07 -8.80
C MET A 226 0.18 -5.56 -8.78
N ALA A 227 1.23 -5.97 -9.49
CA ALA A 227 1.65 -7.37 -9.52
C ALA A 227 2.10 -7.86 -8.13
N THR A 228 2.84 -7.03 -7.38
CA THR A 228 3.27 -7.35 -6.01
C THR A 228 2.07 -7.46 -5.06
N SER A 229 1.09 -6.56 -5.19
CA SER A 229 -0.15 -6.60 -4.42
C SER A 229 -0.93 -7.89 -4.68
N GLN A 230 -1.09 -8.29 -5.94
CA GLN A 230 -1.77 -9.53 -6.33
C GLN A 230 -1.04 -10.77 -5.79
N MET A 231 0.28 -10.82 -5.95
CA MET A 231 1.12 -11.90 -5.43
C MET A 231 0.94 -12.08 -3.91
N VAL A 232 0.92 -10.98 -3.15
CA VAL A 232 0.70 -11.05 -1.69
C VAL A 232 -0.72 -11.53 -1.35
N GLN A 233 -1.75 -11.08 -2.08
CA GLN A 233 -3.12 -11.56 -1.88
C GLN A 233 -3.23 -13.07 -2.14
N GLU A 234 -2.60 -13.57 -3.20
CA GLU A 234 -2.59 -14.99 -3.58
C GLU A 234 -1.90 -15.86 -2.52
N TYR A 235 -0.70 -15.46 -2.05
CA TYR A 235 0.04 -16.25 -1.07
C TYR A 235 -0.52 -16.20 0.34
N THR A 236 -1.17 -15.10 0.71
CA THR A 236 -1.71 -14.93 2.08
C THR A 236 -3.20 -15.27 2.19
N GLY A 237 -3.94 -15.27 1.07
CA GLY A 237 -5.39 -15.36 1.05
C GLY A 237 -6.10 -14.09 1.56
N LEU A 238 -5.35 -13.01 1.86
CA LEU A 238 -5.88 -11.75 2.36
C LEU A 238 -6.12 -10.79 1.20
N TYR A 239 -7.32 -10.83 0.64
CA TYR A 239 -7.72 -9.95 -0.47
C TYR A 239 -7.96 -8.50 -0.02
N VAL A 240 -7.57 -7.55 -0.85
CA VAL A 240 -7.83 -6.12 -0.59
C VAL A 240 -9.26 -5.77 -0.95
N GLN A 241 -9.84 -4.80 -0.23
CA GLN A 241 -11.15 -4.26 -0.59
C GLN A 241 -11.10 -3.61 -1.99
N PRO A 242 -12.19 -3.64 -2.78
CA PRO A 242 -12.19 -3.06 -4.13
C PRO A 242 -11.84 -1.56 -4.17
N HIS A 243 -12.03 -0.84 -3.07
CA HIS A 243 -11.79 0.61 -2.95
C HIS A 243 -10.47 0.92 -2.22
N LYS A 244 -9.59 -0.08 -2.04
CA LYS A 244 -8.26 0.12 -1.46
C LYS A 244 -7.52 1.16 -2.32
N PRO A 245 -6.93 2.21 -1.74
CA PRO A 245 -6.16 3.17 -2.51
C PRO A 245 -5.04 2.48 -3.30
N ILE A 246 -4.78 2.98 -4.51
CA ILE A 246 -3.74 2.54 -5.45
C ILE A 246 -4.00 1.16 -6.08
N VAL A 247 -4.30 0.13 -5.29
CA VAL A 247 -4.35 -1.27 -5.74
C VAL A 247 -5.74 -1.90 -5.77
N GLY A 248 -6.76 -1.18 -5.31
CA GLY A 248 -8.14 -1.66 -5.35
C GLY A 248 -8.68 -1.73 -6.78
N ALA A 249 -9.49 -2.74 -7.08
CA ALA A 249 -10.10 -2.95 -8.41
C ALA A 249 -10.93 -1.75 -8.92
N ASN A 250 -11.39 -0.85 -8.05
CA ASN A 250 -12.14 0.35 -8.42
C ASN A 250 -11.28 1.63 -8.45
N CYS A 251 -9.98 1.58 -8.17
CA CYS A 251 -9.14 2.78 -7.98
C CYS A 251 -9.03 3.66 -9.25
N PHE A 252 -9.18 3.08 -10.44
CA PHE A 252 -9.10 3.77 -11.73
C PHE A 252 -10.41 3.70 -12.54
N VAL A 253 -11.52 3.39 -11.86
CA VAL A 253 -12.83 3.19 -12.48
C VAL A 253 -13.70 4.42 -12.26
N HIS A 254 -14.34 4.91 -13.32
CA HIS A 254 -15.21 6.07 -13.27
C HIS A 254 -16.62 5.74 -13.76
N GLU A 255 -17.61 5.83 -12.87
CA GLU A 255 -19.00 5.44 -13.17
C GLU A 255 -19.86 6.62 -13.66
N SER A 256 -19.58 7.83 -13.17
CA SER A 256 -20.39 9.01 -13.48
C SER A 256 -20.19 9.47 -14.93
N GLY A 257 -21.28 9.66 -15.69
CA GLY A 257 -21.21 10.10 -17.08
C GLY A 257 -20.47 11.43 -17.29
N ILE A 258 -20.55 12.36 -16.31
CA ILE A 258 -19.77 13.60 -16.34
C ILE A 258 -18.27 13.38 -16.10
N HIS A 259 -17.90 12.38 -15.29
CA HIS A 259 -16.50 12.04 -15.07
C HIS A 259 -15.92 11.34 -16.30
N GLN A 260 -16.71 10.46 -16.93
CA GLN A 260 -16.34 9.79 -18.18
C GLN A 260 -16.08 10.82 -19.29
N ASP A 261 -17.01 11.76 -19.51
CA ASP A 261 -16.83 12.86 -20.48
C ASP A 261 -15.59 13.71 -20.15
N GLY A 262 -15.38 14.04 -18.88
CA GLY A 262 -14.19 14.78 -18.44
C GLY A 262 -12.88 14.05 -18.73
N ILE A 263 -12.82 12.74 -18.51
CA ILE A 263 -11.62 11.92 -18.76
C ILE A 263 -11.35 11.77 -20.26
N LEU A 264 -12.40 11.62 -21.08
CA LEU A 264 -12.28 11.57 -22.54
C LEU A 264 -11.70 12.87 -23.10
N LYS A 265 -12.06 14.02 -22.50
CA LYS A 265 -11.53 15.34 -22.87
C LYS A 265 -10.12 15.57 -22.35
N ASN A 266 -9.89 15.29 -21.07
CA ASN A 266 -8.59 15.38 -20.43
C ASN A 266 -8.54 14.47 -19.19
N ARG A 267 -7.80 13.37 -19.27
CA ARG A 267 -7.66 12.37 -18.19
C ARG A 267 -7.19 12.99 -16.86
N SER A 268 -6.32 14.01 -16.91
CA SER A 268 -5.78 14.66 -15.70
C SER A 268 -6.84 15.41 -14.87
N THR A 269 -8.06 15.57 -15.39
CA THR A 269 -9.17 16.22 -14.69
C THR A 269 -9.59 15.44 -13.44
N TYR A 270 -9.58 14.10 -13.51
CA TYR A 270 -10.05 13.22 -12.44
C TYR A 270 -9.03 12.15 -12.04
N GLU A 271 -7.96 11.96 -12.81
CA GLU A 271 -6.90 11.00 -12.51
C GLU A 271 -5.63 11.72 -12.06
N ILE A 272 -5.32 11.62 -10.76
CA ILE A 272 -4.04 12.10 -10.21
C ILE A 272 -2.85 11.18 -10.56
N LEU A 273 -3.15 9.99 -11.06
CA LEU A 273 -2.22 8.90 -11.37
C LEU A 273 -2.73 8.16 -12.62
N SER A 274 -1.81 7.79 -13.51
CA SER A 274 -2.17 6.88 -14.60
C SER A 274 -2.19 5.43 -14.09
N PRO A 275 -3.08 4.54 -14.58
CA PRO A 275 -3.03 3.11 -14.26
C PRO A 275 -1.66 2.49 -14.59
N GLU A 276 -1.00 2.97 -15.64
CA GLU A 276 0.33 2.53 -16.06
C GLU A 276 1.42 2.88 -15.04
N ASP A 277 1.23 3.91 -14.21
CA ASP A 277 2.19 4.28 -13.15
C ASP A 277 2.35 3.18 -12.11
N VAL A 278 1.33 2.35 -11.91
CA VAL A 278 1.30 1.26 -10.92
C VAL A 278 1.35 -0.13 -11.54
N GLY A 279 1.51 -0.20 -12.87
CA GLY A 279 1.67 -1.45 -13.61
C GLY A 279 0.41 -2.04 -14.21
N VAL A 280 -0.71 -1.30 -14.26
CA VAL A 280 -1.92 -1.77 -14.95
C VAL A 280 -1.70 -1.65 -16.46
N VAL A 281 -1.84 -2.76 -17.19
CA VAL A 281 -1.74 -2.79 -18.65
C VAL A 281 -3.07 -2.40 -19.28
N LYS A 282 -3.06 -1.71 -20.44
CA LYS A 282 -4.26 -1.18 -21.10
C LYS A 282 -5.43 -2.16 -21.32
N SER A 283 -5.16 -3.46 -21.50
CA SER A 283 -6.20 -4.48 -21.62
C SER A 283 -6.99 -4.71 -20.33
N GLN A 284 -6.43 -4.34 -19.17
CA GLN A 284 -7.07 -4.37 -17.86
C GLN A 284 -7.65 -3.00 -17.44
N SER A 285 -7.36 -1.94 -18.21
CA SER A 285 -7.68 -0.54 -17.89
C SER A 285 -8.91 -0.03 -18.62
N SER A 286 -9.87 -0.88 -19.03
CA SER A 286 -11.15 -0.42 -19.57
C SER A 286 -11.93 0.30 -18.48
N SER A 287 -11.54 1.55 -18.24
CA SER A 287 -11.88 2.43 -17.13
C SER A 287 -13.33 2.91 -17.16
N ILE A 288 -14.03 2.61 -18.25
CA ILE A 288 -15.45 2.86 -18.44
C ILE A 288 -16.19 1.61 -17.94
N VAL A 289 -16.55 1.63 -16.66
CA VAL A 289 -17.56 0.70 -16.17
C VAL A 289 -18.91 1.22 -16.61
N LEU A 290 -19.60 0.39 -17.37
CA LEU A 290 -20.93 0.70 -17.84
C LEU A 290 -21.97 0.34 -16.77
N GLY A 291 -22.80 1.31 -16.43
CA GLY A 291 -23.83 1.20 -15.40
C GLY A 291 -25.01 2.12 -15.68
N LYS A 292 -25.91 2.26 -14.70
CA LYS A 292 -27.17 3.02 -14.85
C LYS A 292 -26.97 4.49 -15.28
N LEU A 293 -25.80 5.07 -14.98
CA LEU A 293 -25.44 6.45 -15.28
C LEU A 293 -24.67 6.61 -16.61
N SER A 294 -24.33 5.51 -17.28
CA SER A 294 -23.56 5.56 -18.52
C SER A 294 -24.43 6.05 -19.68
N GLY A 295 -23.90 7.02 -20.42
CA GLY A 295 -24.55 7.59 -21.60
C GLY A 295 -24.32 6.77 -22.88
N ARG A 296 -25.10 7.07 -23.92
CA ARG A 296 -25.03 6.42 -25.24
C ARG A 296 -23.61 6.41 -25.84
N HIS A 297 -22.86 7.50 -25.67
CA HIS A 297 -21.48 7.60 -26.16
C HIS A 297 -20.55 6.59 -25.48
N ALA A 298 -20.62 6.42 -24.16
CA ALA A 298 -19.81 5.46 -23.43
C ALA A 298 -20.08 4.02 -23.87
N VAL A 299 -21.34 3.67 -24.15
CA VAL A 299 -21.72 2.35 -24.67
C VAL A 299 -21.20 2.15 -26.11
N LYS A 300 -21.30 3.18 -26.97
CA LYS A 300 -20.76 3.16 -28.34
C LYS A 300 -19.26 2.91 -28.37
N ASP A 301 -18.52 3.67 -27.58
CA ASP A 301 -17.06 3.59 -27.55
C ASP A 301 -16.61 2.22 -27.05
N ARG A 302 -17.29 1.68 -26.02
CA ARG A 302 -16.97 0.34 -25.51
C ARG A 302 -17.27 -0.77 -26.52
N LEU A 303 -18.41 -0.71 -27.21
CA LEU A 303 -18.74 -1.69 -28.26
C LEU A 303 -17.75 -1.63 -29.42
N LYS A 304 -17.28 -0.42 -29.78
CA LYS A 304 -16.23 -0.24 -30.78
C LYS A 304 -14.90 -0.84 -30.35
N GLU A 305 -14.49 -0.66 -29.09
CA GLU A 305 -13.30 -1.30 -28.52
C GLU A 305 -13.39 -2.84 -28.52
N LEU A 306 -14.60 -3.37 -28.35
CA LEU A 306 -14.89 -4.81 -28.43
C LEU A 306 -14.95 -5.34 -29.88
N GLY A 307 -14.76 -4.47 -30.88
CA GLY A 307 -14.73 -4.84 -32.31
C GLY A 307 -16.08 -4.73 -33.03
N TYR A 308 -17.09 -4.14 -32.41
CA TYR A 308 -18.41 -3.95 -33.04
C TYR A 308 -18.53 -2.55 -33.65
N GLU A 309 -18.74 -2.49 -34.97
CA GLU A 309 -19.16 -1.26 -35.65
C GLU A 309 -20.67 -1.28 -35.88
N LEU A 310 -21.37 -0.40 -35.16
CA LEU A 310 -22.82 -0.31 -35.18
C LEU A 310 -23.25 1.03 -35.76
N ASP A 311 -24.25 1.01 -36.63
CA ASP A 311 -24.94 2.23 -37.04
C ASP A 311 -25.78 2.80 -35.89
N ASP A 312 -26.27 4.03 -36.07
CA ASP A 312 -26.96 4.75 -34.98
C ASP A 312 -28.28 4.12 -34.56
N GLU A 313 -28.96 3.42 -35.48
CA GLU A 313 -30.21 2.69 -35.20
C GLU A 313 -29.91 1.46 -34.35
N LYS A 314 -28.90 0.67 -34.73
CA LYS A 314 -28.44 -0.48 -33.94
C LYS A 314 -27.99 -0.10 -32.54
N LEU A 315 -27.27 1.01 -32.44
CA LEU A 315 -26.82 1.53 -31.16
C LEU A 315 -28.00 2.02 -30.29
N ASN A 316 -29.09 2.54 -30.86
CA ASN A 316 -30.25 3.00 -30.09
C ASN A 316 -30.94 1.82 -29.40
N ASP A 317 -31.15 0.73 -30.13
CA ASP A 317 -31.79 -0.47 -29.60
C ASP A 317 -30.95 -1.11 -28.50
N ILE A 318 -29.66 -1.30 -28.75
CA ILE A 318 -28.72 -1.85 -27.75
C ILE A 318 -28.65 -0.94 -26.53
N PHE A 319 -28.65 0.39 -26.72
CA PHE A 319 -28.67 1.33 -25.60
C PHE A 319 -29.97 1.24 -24.77
N SER A 320 -31.12 0.97 -25.41
CA SER A 320 -32.38 0.72 -24.72
C SER A 320 -32.34 -0.56 -23.89
N MET A 321 -31.87 -1.66 -24.48
CA MET A 321 -31.71 -2.94 -23.77
C MET A 321 -30.68 -2.85 -22.64
N PHE A 322 -29.59 -2.12 -22.87
CA PHE A 322 -28.61 -1.76 -21.84
C PHE A 322 -29.26 -0.98 -20.69
N ARG A 323 -30.09 0.01 -20.98
CA ARG A 323 -30.83 0.80 -19.98
C ARG A 323 -31.75 -0.07 -19.13
N ASP A 324 -32.35 -1.10 -19.71
CA ASP A 324 -33.16 -2.06 -18.95
C ASP A 324 -32.30 -3.02 -18.13
N LEU A 325 -31.20 -3.52 -18.67
CA LEU A 325 -30.26 -4.37 -17.96
C LEU A 325 -29.66 -3.65 -16.72
N THR A 326 -29.37 -2.36 -16.83
CA THR A 326 -28.87 -1.56 -15.70
C THR A 326 -29.89 -1.35 -14.56
N LYS A 327 -31.18 -1.62 -14.79
CA LYS A 327 -32.18 -1.64 -13.70
C LYS A 327 -32.04 -2.88 -12.82
N GLN A 328 -31.52 -3.98 -13.38
CA GLN A 328 -31.41 -5.28 -12.73
C GLN A 328 -29.98 -5.56 -12.26
N LYS A 329 -28.97 -5.12 -13.02
CA LYS A 329 -27.55 -5.35 -12.77
C LYS A 329 -26.82 -4.02 -12.60
N LYS A 330 -26.14 -3.84 -11.46
CA LYS A 330 -25.44 -2.58 -11.15
C LYS A 330 -24.24 -2.31 -12.07
N ARG A 331 -23.49 -3.35 -12.44
CA ARG A 331 -22.31 -3.26 -13.32
C ARG A 331 -22.51 -4.16 -14.53
N ILE A 332 -22.41 -3.58 -15.71
CA ILE A 332 -22.52 -4.29 -16.98
C ILE A 332 -21.11 -4.65 -17.45
N THR A 333 -20.87 -5.94 -17.70
CA THR A 333 -19.60 -6.48 -18.16
C THR A 333 -19.53 -6.49 -19.69
N ASP A 334 -18.34 -6.71 -20.24
CA ASP A 334 -18.19 -6.85 -21.70
C ASP A 334 -19.00 -8.03 -22.24
N ASP A 335 -19.12 -9.12 -21.47
CA ASP A 335 -19.90 -10.28 -21.89
C ASP A 335 -21.41 -9.97 -21.92
N ASP A 336 -21.90 -9.13 -21.00
CA ASP A 336 -23.27 -8.63 -21.09
C ASP A 336 -23.47 -7.80 -22.37
N LEU A 337 -22.52 -6.93 -22.73
CA LEU A 337 -22.61 -6.11 -23.95
C LEU A 337 -22.60 -6.98 -25.20
N LYS A 338 -21.71 -7.99 -25.27
CA LYS A 338 -21.70 -8.96 -26.37
C LYS A 338 -23.04 -9.69 -26.46
N ALA A 339 -23.61 -10.11 -25.34
CA ALA A 339 -24.91 -10.76 -25.31
C ALA A 339 -26.02 -9.85 -25.83
N LEU A 340 -26.01 -8.55 -25.48
CA LEU A 340 -26.98 -7.57 -26.02
C LEU A 340 -26.89 -7.42 -27.54
N VAL A 341 -25.67 -7.46 -28.11
CA VAL A 341 -25.48 -7.43 -29.57
C VAL A 341 -26.01 -8.71 -30.20
N THR A 342 -25.61 -9.88 -29.67
CA THR A 342 -26.02 -11.19 -30.22
C THR A 342 -27.52 -11.41 -30.15
N CYS A 343 -28.16 -11.11 -29.01
CA CYS A 343 -29.62 -11.25 -28.86
C CYS A 343 -30.39 -10.39 -29.86
N ARG A 344 -29.87 -9.21 -30.24
CA ARG A 344 -30.51 -8.36 -31.23
C ARG A 344 -30.41 -8.97 -32.64
N ASP A 345 -29.24 -9.49 -33.01
CA ASP A 345 -29.04 -10.10 -34.33
C ASP A 345 -29.93 -11.35 -34.50
N GLU A 346 -30.16 -12.12 -33.43
CA GLU A 346 -31.10 -13.25 -33.41
C GLU A 346 -32.56 -12.80 -33.58
N VAL A 347 -33.01 -11.76 -32.86
CA VAL A 347 -34.37 -11.21 -32.99
C VAL A 347 -34.62 -10.65 -34.40
N THR A 348 -33.62 -10.02 -35.00
CA THR A 348 -33.71 -9.48 -36.38
C THR A 348 -33.79 -10.61 -37.41
N SER A 349 -33.04 -11.70 -37.19
CA SER A 349 -33.05 -12.89 -38.05
C SER A 349 -34.39 -13.64 -37.99
N LEU A 350 -35.02 -13.68 -36.81
CA LEU A 350 -36.35 -14.27 -36.61
C LEU A 350 -37.46 -13.45 -37.27
N ASN A 351 -37.43 -12.11 -37.12
CA ASN A 351 -38.41 -11.23 -37.74
C ASN A 351 -38.28 -11.17 -39.27
N GLY A 352 -37.07 -11.33 -39.81
CA GLY A 352 -36.83 -11.45 -41.26
C GLY A 352 -37.36 -12.75 -41.87
N ALA A 353 -37.58 -13.81 -41.07
CA ALA A 353 -38.07 -15.10 -41.54
C ALA A 353 -39.60 -15.23 -41.48
N THR A 354 -40.31 -14.43 -40.67
CA THR A 354 -41.75 -14.57 -40.44
C THR A 354 -42.62 -13.42 -41.00
N GLY A 355 -42.04 -12.30 -41.44
CA GLY A 355 -42.80 -11.23 -42.11
C GLY A 355 -43.92 -10.61 -41.26
N GLU A 356 -43.89 -10.77 -39.94
CA GLU A 356 -44.82 -10.14 -39.00
C GLU A 356 -44.06 -9.21 -38.04
N GLU A 357 -44.46 -7.93 -37.99
CA GLU A 357 -44.06 -7.01 -36.93
C GLU A 357 -44.64 -7.50 -35.60
N THR A 358 -43.81 -8.21 -34.83
CA THR A 358 -44.16 -8.56 -33.46
C THR A 358 -43.75 -7.41 -32.54
N ASN A 359 -44.74 -6.85 -31.85
CA ASN A 359 -44.57 -5.76 -30.90
C ASN A 359 -43.62 -6.22 -29.77
N GLY A 360 -42.46 -5.57 -29.69
CA GLY A 360 -41.29 -6.07 -28.97
C GLY A 360 -41.51 -6.28 -27.47
N TYR A 361 -41.51 -7.54 -27.04
CA TYR A 361 -41.14 -7.93 -25.68
C TYR A 361 -40.74 -9.41 -25.63
N VAL A 362 -39.44 -9.70 -25.49
CA VAL A 362 -38.94 -11.05 -25.19
C VAL A 362 -38.65 -11.13 -23.68
N PRO A 363 -39.28 -12.04 -22.93
CA PRO A 363 -39.01 -12.18 -21.49
C PRO A 363 -37.56 -12.66 -21.24
N ILE A 364 -36.86 -11.94 -20.37
CA ILE A 364 -35.43 -12.09 -20.02
C ILE A 364 -35.05 -13.48 -19.45
N SER A 365 -36.01 -14.35 -19.11
CA SER A 365 -35.72 -15.65 -18.49
C SER A 365 -34.95 -16.63 -19.38
N GLN A 366 -34.80 -16.37 -20.69
CA GLN A 366 -34.00 -17.20 -21.59
C GLN A 366 -32.52 -16.81 -21.70
N ILE A 367 -32.13 -15.63 -21.19
CA ILE A 367 -30.72 -15.15 -21.28
C ILE A 367 -29.80 -15.92 -20.31
N SER A 368 -30.35 -16.63 -19.32
CA SER A 368 -29.58 -17.38 -18.32
C SER A 368 -29.03 -18.74 -18.80
N SER A 369 -29.40 -19.23 -19.98
CA SER A 369 -29.04 -20.60 -20.42
C SER A 369 -28.06 -20.66 -21.59
N VAL A 370 -27.58 -19.52 -22.07
CA VAL A 370 -26.49 -19.45 -23.04
C VAL A 370 -25.58 -18.30 -22.60
N VAL A 371 -24.33 -18.66 -22.26
CA VAL A 371 -23.25 -17.87 -21.63
C VAL A 371 -23.19 -17.97 -20.10
#